data_AF-A0A945HTI2-F1
#
_entry.id   AF-A0A945HTI2-F1
#
_cell.length_a   1.000
_cell.length_b   1.000
_cell.length_c   1.000
_cell.angle_alpha   90.00
_cell.angle_beta   90.00
_cell.angle_gamma   90.00
#
_symmetry.space_group_name_H-M   'P 1'
#
loop_
_entity.id
_entity.type
_entity.pdbx_description
1 polymer ?
#
loop_
_entity_poly.entity_id
_entity_poly.type
_entity_poly.pdbx_seq_one_letter_code
_entity_poly.pdbx_strand_id
1 'polypeptide(L)' 'MTGIVYKSTGSWYQVKSEDGKFHQCRIKGKFRIKGIKSTN' A
#
# COMPACT_ATOMS: atom_id res chain seq x y z
N MET A 1 12.40 6.40 2.49
CA MET A 1 11.87 5.62 3.61
C MET A 1 11.25 4.36 3.05
N THR A 2 11.84 3.22 3.40
CA THR A 2 11.41 1.88 2.98
C THR A 2 10.75 1.19 4.18
N GLY A 3 9.77 0.34 3.91
CA GLY A 3 9.03 -0.34 4.97
C GLY A 3 8.18 -1.48 4.43
N ILE A 4 7.80 -2.39 5.32
CA ILE A 4 7.06 -3.61 4.98
C ILE A 4 5.56 -3.35 5.18
N VAL A 5 4.76 -3.64 4.16
CA VAL A 5 3.30 -3.57 4.26
C VAL A 5 2.80 -4.75 5.10
N TYR A 6 2.14 -4.45 6.22
CA TYR A 6 1.55 -5.46 7.11
C TYR A 6 0.06 -5.69 6.85
N LYS A 7 -0.68 -4.65 6.46
CA LYS A 7 -2.12 -4.74 6.23
C LYS A 7 -2.55 -3.79 5.10
N SER A 8 -3.46 -4.25 4.24
CA SER A 8 -4.08 -3.45 3.18
C SER A 8 -5.60 -3.46 3.32
N THR A 9 -6.22 -2.31 3.55
CA THR A 9 -7.68 -2.12 3.53
C THR A 9 -8.14 -1.58 2.17
N GLY A 10 -7.45 -1.96 1.09
CA GLY A 10 -7.71 -1.50 -0.28
C GLY A 10 -7.21 -0.08 -0.53
N SER A 11 -7.80 0.92 0.11
CA SER A 11 -7.38 2.32 -0.05
C SER A 11 -6.22 2.73 0.85
N TRP A 12 -5.99 2.01 1.95
CA TRP A 12 -4.96 2.32 2.93
C TRP A 12 -4.09 1.10 3.20
N TYR A 13 -2.81 1.38 3.45
CA TYR A 13 -1.79 0.40 3.72
C TYR A 13 -1.10 0.76 5.03
N GLN A 14 -1.07 -0.16 5.98
CA GLN A 14 -0.22 -0.03 7.17
C GLN A 14 1.16 -0.56 6.83
N VAL A 15 2.15 0.33 6.88
CA VAL A 15 3.55 0.05 6.60
C VAL A 15 4.32 0.13 7.91
N LYS A 16 5.02 -0.95 8.28
CA LYS A 16 5.96 -0.93 9.38
C LYS A 16 7.31 -0.47 8.86
N SER A 17 7.81 0.64 9.40
CA SER A 17 9.17 1.10 9.11
C SER A 17 10.19 0.28 9.90
N GLU A 18 11.46 0.34 9.48
CA GLU A 18 12.57 -0.32 10.17
C GLU A 18 12.73 0.17 11.62
N ASP A 19 12.36 1.43 11.89
CA ASP A 19 12.25 2.01 13.24
C ASP A 19 11.13 1.40 14.11
N GLY A 20 10.42 0.39 13.64
CA GLY A 20 9.33 -0.28 14.36
C GLY A 20 8.02 0.51 14.41
N LYS A 21 7.99 1.72 13.85
CA LYS A 21 6.79 2.57 13.78
C LYS A 21 5.87 2.14 12.64
N PHE A 22 4.56 2.22 12.89
CA PHE A 22 3.54 2.00 11.88
C PHE A 22 3.13 3.31 11.24
N HIS A 23 3.14 3.33 9.91
CA HIS A 23 2.72 4.46 9.10
C HIS A 23 1.53 4.04 8.24
N GLN A 24 0.50 4.88 8.21
CA GLN A 24 -0.59 4.73 7.26
C GLN A 24 -0.19 5.40 5.95
N CYS A 25 0.06 4.57 4.94
CA CYS A 25 0.40 5.00 3.61
C CYS A 25 -0.81 4.76 2.69
N ARG A 26 -1.02 5.68 1.76
CA ARG A 26 -1.93 5.50 0.64
C ARG A 26 -1.11 5.55 -0.64
N ILE A 27 -1.44 4.69 -1.59
CA ILE A 27 -0.83 4.75 -2.91
C ILE A 27 -1.22 6.08 -3.55
N LYS A 28 -0.21 6.91 -3.83
CA LYS A 28 -0.40 8.19 -4.51
C LYS A 28 -0.48 7.93 -6.01
N GLY A 29 -1.64 8.19 -6.60
CA GLY A 29 -1.89 8.08 -8.05
C GLY A 29 -2.62 6.81 -8.48
N LYS A 30 -3.16 6.82 -9.71
CA LYS A 30 -3.72 5.63 -10.37
C LYS A 30 -2.56 4.74 -10.80
N PHE A 31 -2.18 3.77 -9.97
CA PHE A 31 -1.38 2.63 -10.41
C PHE A 31 -2.23 1.86 -11.44
N ARG A 32 -2.20 2.30 -12.70
CA ARG A 32 -2.70 1.54 -13.84
C ARG A 32 -1.70 0.41 -14.06
N ILE A 33 -1.83 -0.63 -13.24
CA ILE A 33 -1.21 -1.91 -13.52
C ILE A 33 -1.84 -2.36 -14.84
N LYS A 34 -1.10 -2.19 -15.94
CA LYS A 34 -1.48 -2.58 -17.31
C LYS A 34 -1.66 -4.11 -17.35
N GLY A 35 -2.74 -4.64 -16.79
CA GLY A 35 -2.98 -6.09 -16.80
C GLY A 35 -4.00 -6.63 -15.81
N ILE A 36 -4.28 -5.96 -14.69
CA ILE A 36 -5.37 -6.42 -13.81
C ILE A 36 -6.70 -5.83 -14.30
N LYS A 37 -7.37 -6.59 -15.16
CA LYS A 37 -8.82 -6.50 -15.33
C LYS A 37 -9.45 -6.91 -13.99
N SER A 38 -9.77 -5.93 -13.15
CA SER A 38 -10.78 -6.14 -12.12
C SER A 38 -12.12 -6.23 -12.85
N THR A 39 -12.49 -7.43 -13.27
CA THR A 39 -13.90 -7.72 -13.55
C THR A 39 -14.59 -7.80 -12.20
N ASN A 40 -15.71 -7.08 -12.09
CA ASN A 40 -16.61 -7.04 -10.92
C ASN A 40 -16.99 -8.45 -10.45
#